data_AF-A0A2V6AS23-F1
#
_entry.id   AF-A0A2V6AS23-F1
#
_cell.length_a   1.000
_cell.length_b   1.000
_cell.length_c   1.000
_cell.angle_alpha   90.00
_cell.angle_beta   90.00
_cell.angle_gamma   90.00
#
_symmetry.space_group_name_H-M   'P 1'
#
loop_
_entity.id
_entity.type
_entity.pdbx_description
1 polymer ?
#
loop_
_entity_poly.entity_id
_entity_poly.type
_entity_poly.pdbx_seq_one_letter_code
_entity_poly.pdbx_strand_id
1 'polypeptide(L)'
;RAANLSASDLLNAPADFLPIYLRWIAEARAGLDAGLEYSIAINPPRVRVATVLPAMIGVRTLSLIEESGLEALRTRVKVPRSEVRGMIASTTITLASQNRLRGVRAKL
;
A
#
# COMPACT_ATOMS: atom_id res chain seq x y z
N ARG A 1 23.59 -2.38 1.02
CA ARG A 1 23.94 -1.07 1.64
C ARG A 1 23.50 0.01 0.68
N ALA A 2 22.55 0.86 1.07
CA ALA A 2 22.19 2.04 0.28
C ALA A 2 22.78 3.27 1.02
N ALA A 3 23.47 4.14 0.30
CA ALA A 3 23.93 5.45 0.78
C ALA A 3 24.90 5.51 1.98
N ASN A 4 25.57 4.41 2.37
CA ASN A 4 26.43 4.37 3.58
C ASN A 4 25.73 4.77 4.89
N LEU A 5 24.39 4.73 4.92
CA LEU A 5 23.58 5.03 6.09
C LEU A 5 23.26 3.76 6.90
N SER A 6 23.23 3.90 8.22
CA SER A 6 22.77 2.90 9.17
C SER A 6 21.35 3.23 9.68
N ALA A 7 20.61 2.25 10.18
CA ALA A 7 19.26 2.49 10.71
C ALA A 7 19.24 3.50 11.87
N SER A 8 20.31 3.60 12.64
CA SER A 8 20.46 4.59 13.73
C SER A 8 20.55 6.03 13.23
N ASP A 9 21.03 6.26 12.02
CA ASP A 9 21.20 7.62 11.46
C ASP A 9 19.84 8.27 11.14
N LEU A 10 18.79 7.46 11.02
CA LEU A 10 17.42 7.89 10.72
C LEU A 10 16.85 8.84 11.79
N LEU A 11 17.29 8.72 13.03
CA LEU A 11 16.88 9.62 14.12
C LEU A 11 17.57 10.99 14.02
N ASN A 12 18.78 11.05 13.46
CA ASN A 12 19.64 12.23 13.47
C ASN A 12 19.58 13.02 12.16
N ALA A 13 19.44 12.33 11.02
CA ALA A 13 19.49 12.93 9.69
C ALA A 13 18.45 12.29 8.74
N PRO A 14 17.13 12.44 8.98
CA PRO A 14 16.10 11.82 8.16
C PRO A 14 16.11 12.27 6.70
N ALA A 15 16.64 13.46 6.39
CA ALA A 15 16.75 13.98 5.03
C ALA A 15 17.67 13.12 4.15
N ASP A 16 18.74 12.55 4.72
CA ASP A 16 19.68 11.70 3.98
C ASP A 16 19.05 10.40 3.49
N PHE A 17 17.93 10.00 4.12
CA PHE A 17 17.16 8.82 3.74
C PHE A 17 16.20 9.08 2.58
N LEU A 18 16.04 10.32 2.09
CA LEU A 18 15.10 10.63 1.00
C LEU A 18 15.28 9.74 -0.24
N PRO A 19 16.49 9.47 -0.76
CA PRO A 19 16.66 8.58 -1.91
C PRO A 19 16.25 7.14 -1.61
N ILE A 20 16.45 6.68 -0.38
CA ILE A 20 16.03 5.35 0.07
C ILE A 20 14.49 5.33 0.18
N TYR A 21 13.91 6.30 0.87
CA TYR A 21 12.46 6.46 1.02
C TYR A 21 11.76 6.41 -0.34
N LEU A 22 12.16 7.26 -1.30
CA LEU A 22 11.56 7.31 -2.63
C LEU A 22 11.66 5.97 -3.38
N ARG A 23 12.80 5.28 -3.27
CA ARG A 23 12.96 3.94 -3.86
C ARG A 23 11.97 2.94 -3.27
N TRP A 24 11.83 2.92 -1.95
CA TRP A 24 10.90 2.00 -1.27
C TRP A 24 9.44 2.33 -1.54
N ILE A 25 9.09 3.62 -1.67
CA ILE A 25 7.75 4.05 -2.12
C ILE A 25 7.47 3.50 -3.53
N ALA A 26 8.41 3.66 -4.46
CA ALA A 26 8.26 3.15 -5.82
C ALA A 26 8.14 1.61 -5.86
N GLU A 27 8.97 0.91 -5.10
CA GLU A 27 8.92 -0.55 -4.99
C GLU A 27 7.61 -1.05 -4.38
N ALA A 28 7.14 -0.39 -3.31
CA ALA A 28 5.85 -0.71 -2.69
C ALA A 28 4.69 -0.47 -3.67
N ARG A 29 4.70 0.64 -4.42
CA ARG A 29 3.68 0.92 -5.44
C ARG A 29 3.65 -0.16 -6.52
N ALA A 30 4.81 -0.53 -7.05
CA ALA A 30 4.91 -1.60 -8.05
C ALA A 30 4.41 -2.95 -7.52
N GLY A 31 4.77 -3.30 -6.28
CA GLY A 31 4.30 -4.52 -5.63
C GLY A 31 2.78 -4.53 -5.41
N LEU A 32 2.18 -3.40 -5.03
CA LEU A 32 0.74 -3.27 -4.85
C LEU A 32 -0.02 -3.35 -6.18
N ASP A 33 0.52 -2.74 -7.23
CA ASP A 33 -0.05 -2.85 -8.58
C ASP A 33 -0.04 -4.32 -9.07
N ALA A 34 1.09 -5.02 -8.90
CA ALA A 34 1.20 -6.44 -9.21
C ALA A 34 0.25 -7.31 -8.36
N GLY A 35 0.08 -6.96 -7.08
CA GLY A 35 -0.88 -7.64 -6.19
C GLY A 35 -2.33 -7.48 -6.65
N LEU A 36 -2.70 -6.29 -7.11
CA LEU A 36 -4.04 -6.05 -7.68
C LEU A 36 -4.24 -6.77 -9.01
N GLU A 37 -3.22 -6.80 -9.88
CA GLU A 37 -3.23 -7.60 -11.09
C GLU A 37 -3.49 -9.07 -10.81
N TYR A 38 -2.74 -9.63 -9.86
CA TYR A 38 -2.91 -11.01 -9.42
C TYR A 38 -4.33 -11.26 -8.93
N SER A 39 -4.87 -10.41 -8.03
CA SER A 39 -6.25 -10.54 -7.57
C SER A 39 -7.28 -10.45 -8.70
N ILE A 40 -7.08 -9.58 -9.69
CA ILE A 40 -7.97 -9.49 -10.87
C ILE A 40 -7.94 -10.79 -11.68
N ALA A 41 -6.80 -11.46 -11.80
CA ALA A 41 -6.68 -12.71 -12.56
C ALA A 41 -7.39 -13.91 -11.90
N ILE A 42 -7.62 -13.89 -10.59
CA ILE A 42 -8.25 -15.00 -9.85
C ILE A 42 -9.71 -15.19 -10.25
N ASN A 43 -10.10 -16.32 -10.83
CA ASN A 43 -11.51 -16.57 -11.22
C ASN A 43 -12.49 -16.68 -10.04
N PRO A 44 -12.23 -17.50 -8.99
CA PRO A 44 -13.20 -17.68 -7.91
C PRO A 44 -13.43 -16.38 -7.12
N PRO A 45 -14.67 -15.86 -7.05
CA PRO A 45 -14.94 -14.53 -6.50
C PRO A 45 -14.60 -14.42 -5.00
N ARG A 46 -14.81 -15.50 -4.23
CA ARG A 46 -14.43 -15.53 -2.80
C ARG A 46 -12.92 -15.37 -2.59
N VAL A 47 -12.12 -16.03 -3.43
CA VAL A 47 -10.65 -15.98 -3.36
C VAL A 47 -10.14 -14.63 -3.85
N ARG A 48 -10.76 -14.08 -4.90
CA ARG A 48 -10.51 -12.72 -5.39
C ARG A 48 -10.71 -11.68 -4.28
N VAL A 49 -11.85 -11.73 -3.58
CA VAL A 49 -12.15 -10.81 -2.46
C VAL A 49 -11.14 -10.98 -1.32
N ALA A 50 -10.82 -12.21 -0.94
CA ALA A 50 -9.86 -12.48 0.14
C ALA A 50 -8.45 -11.96 -0.18
N THR A 51 -8.04 -12.00 -1.44
CA THR A 51 -6.70 -11.56 -1.87
C THR A 51 -6.63 -10.07 -2.20
N VAL A 52 -7.72 -9.45 -2.64
CA VAL A 52 -7.69 -8.02 -3.00
C VAL A 52 -7.73 -7.09 -1.79
N LEU A 53 -8.41 -7.51 -0.71
CA LEU A 53 -8.51 -6.71 0.51
C LEU A 53 -7.14 -6.30 1.09
N PRO A 54 -6.16 -7.20 1.29
CA PRO A 54 -4.84 -6.79 1.78
C PRO A 54 -4.12 -5.83 0.81
N ALA A 55 -4.27 -6.00 -0.51
CA ALA A 55 -3.71 -5.06 -1.48
C ALA A 55 -4.33 -3.67 -1.33
N MET A 56 -5.66 -3.57 -1.22
CA MET A 56 -6.37 -2.30 -1.02
C MET A 56 -5.98 -1.59 0.29
N ILE A 57 -5.82 -2.34 1.38
CA ILE A 57 -5.32 -1.80 2.65
C ILE A 57 -3.87 -1.30 2.48
N GLY A 58 -3.05 -2.03 1.73
CA GLY A 58 -1.69 -1.64 1.39
C GLY A 58 -1.62 -0.33 0.59
N VAL A 59 -2.50 -0.15 -0.40
CA VAL A 59 -2.63 1.10 -1.17
C VAL A 59 -2.93 2.28 -0.24
N ARG A 60 -3.94 2.14 0.63
CA ARG A 60 -4.26 3.21 1.58
C ARG A 60 -3.11 3.50 2.54
N THR A 61 -2.43 2.44 3.01
CA THR A 61 -1.27 2.58 3.88
C THR A 61 -0.16 3.35 3.18
N LEU A 62 0.13 3.03 1.92
CA LEU A 62 1.13 3.73 1.12
C LEU A 62 0.76 5.21 0.94
N SER A 63 -0.50 5.53 0.62
CA SER A 63 -0.96 6.92 0.54
C SER A 63 -0.72 7.69 1.85
N LEU A 64 -1.02 7.10 3.01
CA LEU A 64 -0.76 7.75 4.30
C LEU A 64 0.73 7.97 4.56
N ILE A 65 1.59 7.04 4.12
CA ILE A 65 3.05 7.17 4.24
C ILE A 65 3.55 8.30 3.34
N GLU A 66 3.03 8.42 2.12
CA GLU A 66 3.36 9.51 1.19
C GLU A 66 2.88 10.86 1.70
N GLU A 67 1.64 10.93 2.22
CA GLU A 67 1.08 12.12 2.86
C GLU A 67 1.93 12.59 4.05
N SER A 68 2.53 11.65 4.79
CA SER A 68 3.40 11.96 5.94
C SER A 68 4.86 12.27 5.55
N GLY A 69 5.27 11.99 4.30
CA GLY A 69 6.63 12.17 3.84
C GLY A 69 7.67 11.47 4.72
N LEU A 70 8.82 12.12 4.95
CA LEU A 70 9.89 11.57 5.80
C LEU A 70 9.49 11.44 7.29
N GLU A 71 8.43 12.09 7.75
CA GLU A 71 7.92 11.88 9.12
C GLU A 71 7.39 10.47 9.34
N ALA A 72 7.01 9.78 8.25
CA ALA A 72 6.67 8.37 8.29
C ALA A 72 7.82 7.47 8.79
N LEU A 73 9.06 7.94 8.69
CA LEU A 73 10.23 7.23 9.21
C LEU A 73 10.33 7.32 10.75
N ARG A 74 9.82 8.39 11.34
CA ARG A 74 9.93 8.66 12.78
C ARG A 74 8.68 8.30 13.57
N THR A 75 7.56 8.19 12.89
CA THR A 75 6.24 8.02 13.51
C THR A 75 5.51 6.82 12.94
N ARG A 76 4.62 6.24 13.75
CA ARG A 76 3.79 5.14 13.28
C ARG A 76 2.65 5.67 12.41
N VAL A 77 2.73 5.39 11.11
CA VAL A 77 1.61 5.59 10.17
C VAL A 77 0.69 4.38 10.21
N LYS A 78 -0.62 4.59 10.39
CA LYS A 78 -1.59 3.50 10.52
C LYS A 78 -2.96 3.85 9.98
N VAL A 79 -3.53 2.97 9.16
CA VAL A 79 -4.95 3.02 8.76
C VAL A 79 -5.84 2.76 10.00
N PRO A 80 -6.79 3.64 10.32
CA PRO A 80 -7.74 3.45 11.40
C PRO A 80 -8.52 2.14 11.28
N ARG A 81 -8.81 1.47 12.42
CA ARG A 81 -9.57 0.20 12.41
C ARG A 81 -11.00 0.37 11.85
N SER A 82 -11.62 1.52 12.09
CA SER A 82 -12.94 1.86 11.52
C SER A 82 -12.89 1.92 9.99
N GLU A 83 -11.83 2.53 9.44
CA GLU A 83 -11.61 2.61 7.99
C GLU A 83 -11.37 1.21 7.39
N VAL A 84 -10.55 0.37 8.03
CA VAL A 84 -10.37 -1.03 7.62
C VAL A 84 -11.69 -1.80 7.63
N ARG A 85 -12.54 -1.61 8.64
CA ARG A 85 -13.89 -2.23 8.69
C ARG A 85 -14.77 -1.74 7.53
N GLY A 86 -14.71 -0.45 7.19
CA GLY A 86 -15.37 0.10 6.00
C GLY A 86 -14.85 -0.48 4.69
N MET A 87 -13.53 -0.69 4.58
CA MET A 87 -12.91 -1.36 3.44
C MET A 87 -13.36 -2.81 3.31
N ILE A 88 -13.45 -3.55 4.42
CA ILE A 88 -14.00 -4.92 4.43
C ILE A 88 -15.42 -4.90 3.90
N ALA A 89 -16.30 -4.06 4.46
CA ALA A 89 -17.71 -3.99 4.06
C ALA A 89 -17.89 -3.62 2.57
N SER A 90 -17.12 -2.65 2.06
CA SER A 90 -17.17 -2.26 0.65
C SER A 90 -16.57 -3.33 -0.28
N THR A 91 -15.53 -4.03 0.16
CA THR A 91 -14.84 -5.07 -0.62
C THR A 91 -15.72 -6.30 -0.83
N THR A 92 -16.42 -6.78 0.20
CA THR A 92 -17.36 -7.90 0.09
C THR A 92 -18.54 -7.60 -0.83
N ILE A 93 -19.00 -6.35 -0.87
CA ILE A 93 -20.14 -5.92 -1.70
C ILE A 93 -19.72 -5.68 -3.16
N THR A 94 -18.48 -5.26 -3.41
CA THR A 94 -18.10 -4.62 -4.68
C THR A 94 -17.09 -5.40 -5.53
N LEU A 95 -16.30 -6.33 -4.94
CA LEU A 95 -15.05 -6.80 -5.57
C LEU A 95 -15.04 -8.26 -6.03
N ALA A 96 -16.20 -8.90 -6.20
CA ALA A 96 -16.29 -10.11 -7.05
C ALA A 96 -16.04 -9.79 -8.54
N SER A 97 -16.22 -8.53 -8.94
CA SER A 97 -16.12 -8.07 -10.34
C SER A 97 -14.71 -7.65 -10.72
N GLN A 98 -14.15 -8.28 -11.75
CA GLN A 98 -12.87 -7.92 -12.35
C GLN A 98 -12.85 -6.48 -12.89
N ASN A 99 -13.93 -6.04 -13.54
CA ASN A 99 -13.97 -4.73 -14.19
C ASN A 99 -13.90 -3.59 -13.17
N ARG A 100 -14.56 -3.74 -12.02
CA ARG A 100 -14.47 -2.75 -10.93
C ARG A 100 -13.05 -2.68 -10.37
N LEU A 101 -12.41 -3.83 -10.18
CA LEU A 101 -11.01 -3.89 -9.73
C LEU A 101 -10.03 -3.26 -10.73
N ARG A 102 -10.23 -3.46 -12.04
CA ARG A 102 -9.43 -2.78 -13.07
C ARG A 102 -9.56 -1.26 -12.97
N GLY A 103 -10.76 -0.74 -12.73
CA GLY A 103 -10.99 0.70 -12.54
C GLY A 103 -10.34 1.26 -11.27
N VAL A 104 -10.21 0.45 -10.20
CA VAL A 104 -9.47 0.84 -9.00
C VAL A 104 -7.96 0.82 -9.26
N ARG A 105 -7.44 -0.24 -9.87
CA ARG A 105 -6.03 -0.37 -10.25
C ARG A 105 -5.57 0.77 -11.17
N ALA A 106 -6.40 1.23 -12.10
CA ALA A 106 -6.07 2.34 -12.99
C ALA A 106 -5.87 3.70 -12.28
N LYS A 107 -6.19 3.81 -10.98
CA LYS A 107 -6.04 5.03 -10.19
C LYS A 107 -4.85 5.00 -9.22
N LEU A 108 -4.09 3.90 -9.22
CA LEU A 108 -2.85 3.73 -8.46
C LEU A 108 -1.66 4.39 -9.14
#